data_AF-A0A523TNH8-F1
#
_entry.id   AF-A0A523TNH8-F1
#
_cell.length_a   1.000
_cell.length_b   1.000
_cell.length_c   1.000
_cell.angle_alpha   90.00
_cell.angle_beta   90.00
_cell.angle_gamma   90.00
#
_symmetry.space_group_name_H-M   'P 1'
#
loop_
_entity.id
_entity.type
_entity.pdbx_description
1 polymer ?
#
loop_
_entity_poly.entity_id
_entity_poly.type
_entity_poly.pdbx_seq_one_letter_code
_entity_poly.pdbx_strand_id
1 'polypeptide(L)'
;MVMTEKKKLTKKEKLAKAQKHYDEGEKYAQQGDADRAIECFLKTIELNPDHFDAFYNLGNVLYMGKGNWEKAFECWGRALRIKPDDIDCMYNVANTLRELGANDKAIEFYTKIVTLVPD
;
A
#
# COMPACT_ATOMS: atom_id res chain seq x y z
N MET A 1 25.14 -2.73 36.08
CA MET A 1 24.56 -1.91 35.01
C MET A 1 24.28 -2.83 33.84
N VAL A 2 23.07 -3.39 33.74
CA VAL A 2 22.71 -4.31 32.65
C VAL A 2 22.31 -3.45 31.46
N MET A 3 23.24 -3.27 30.52
CA MET A 3 22.93 -2.74 29.21
C MET A 3 22.00 -3.74 28.54
N THR A 4 20.69 -3.50 28.57
CA THR A 4 19.72 -4.30 27.83
C THR A 4 20.00 -4.15 26.33
N GLU A 5 20.78 -5.07 25.77
CA GLU A 5 20.91 -5.21 24.33
C GLU A 5 19.51 -5.48 23.77
N LYS A 6 18.98 -4.53 23.00
CA LYS A 6 17.74 -4.75 22.24
C LYS A 6 17.99 -5.93 21.30
N LYS A 7 17.47 -7.10 21.66
CA LYS A 7 17.52 -8.30 20.81
C LYS A 7 16.99 -7.95 19.42
N LYS A 8 17.84 -8.02 18.40
CA LYS A 8 17.43 -7.81 17.01
C LYS A 8 16.46 -8.92 16.63
N LEU A 9 15.28 -8.54 16.15
CA LEU A 9 14.27 -9.48 15.66
C LEU A 9 14.82 -10.26 14.46
N THR A 10 14.60 -11.57 14.47
CA THR A 10 14.84 -12.43 13.30
C THR A 10 13.88 -12.06 12.16
N LYS A 11 14.21 -12.45 10.92
CA LYS A 11 13.35 -12.19 9.76
C LYS A 11 11.92 -12.72 9.99
N LYS A 12 11.78 -13.95 10.52
CA LYS A 12 10.49 -14.55 10.81
C LYS A 12 9.68 -13.74 11.84
N GLU A 13 10.32 -13.29 12.91
CA GLU A 13 9.66 -12.46 13.93
C GLU A 13 9.25 -11.09 13.37
N LYS A 14 10.06 -10.49 12.50
CA LYS A 14 9.70 -9.24 11.81
C LYS A 14 8.47 -9.43 10.94
N LEU A 15 8.42 -10.48 10.12
CA LEU A 15 7.28 -10.76 9.25
C LEU A 15 6.00 -11.05 10.04
N ALA A 16 6.08 -11.84 11.11
CA ALA A 16 4.93 -12.09 11.98
C ALA A 16 4.42 -10.80 12.66
N LYS A 17 5.34 -9.93 13.10
CA LYS A 17 4.99 -8.64 13.67
C LYS A 17 4.41 -7.68 12.62
N ALA A 18 4.92 -7.71 11.39
CA ALA A 18 4.38 -6.96 10.26
C ALA A 18 2.93 -7.38 10.00
N GLN A 19 2.66 -8.69 9.90
CA GLN A 19 1.31 -9.21 9.69
C GLN A 19 0.35 -8.75 10.79
N LYS A 20 0.77 -8.80 12.06
CA LYS A 20 -0.06 -8.30 13.16
C LYS A 20 -0.42 -6.82 13.00
N HIS A 21 0.55 -5.98 12.63
CA HIS A 21 0.27 -4.57 12.39
C HIS A 21 -0.64 -4.35 11.18
N TYR A 22 -0.50 -5.17 10.14
CA TYR A 22 -1.38 -5.13 8.98
C TYR A 22 -2.84 -5.43 9.39
N ASP A 23 -3.07 -6.52 10.14
CA ASP A 23 -4.41 -6.92 10.58
C ASP A 23 -5.06 -5.84 11.46
N GLU A 24 -4.27 -5.20 12.35
CA GLU A 24 -4.72 -4.05 13.14
C GLU A 24 -5.07 -2.84 12.25
N GLY A 25 -4.25 -2.56 11.25
CA GLY A 25 -4.47 -1.46 10.29
C GLY A 25 -5.73 -1.65 9.47
N GLU A 26 -5.99 -2.87 9.00
CA GLU A 26 -7.21 -3.22 8.27
C GLU A 26 -8.46 -3.00 9.15
N LYS A 27 -8.41 -3.43 10.41
CA LYS A 27 -9.50 -3.19 11.36
C LYS A 27 -9.76 -1.70 11.57
N TYR A 28 -8.72 -0.89 11.73
CA TYR A 28 -8.90 0.57 11.86
C TYR A 28 -9.45 1.20 10.59
N ALA A 29 -9.01 0.75 9.41
CA ALA A 29 -9.53 1.21 8.13
C ALA A 29 -11.03 0.90 7.99
N GLN A 30 -11.46 -0.31 8.36
CA GLN A 30 -12.88 -0.70 8.36
C GLN A 30 -13.73 0.14 9.34
N GLN A 31 -13.12 0.62 10.44
CA GLN A 31 -13.76 1.50 11.41
C GLN A 31 -13.77 2.98 10.98
N GLY A 32 -13.11 3.32 9.86
CA GLY A 32 -12.94 4.70 9.40
C GLY A 32 -11.87 5.50 10.16
N ASP A 33 -11.10 4.86 11.05
CA ASP A 33 -9.98 5.50 11.75
C ASP A 33 -8.73 5.52 10.85
N ALA A 34 -8.72 6.49 9.93
CA ALA A 34 -7.67 6.62 8.93
C ALA A 34 -6.28 6.83 9.55
N ASP A 35 -6.17 7.57 10.66
CA ASP A 35 -4.88 7.88 11.27
C ASP A 35 -4.20 6.65 11.87
N ARG A 36 -4.96 5.83 12.60
CA ARG A 36 -4.42 4.58 13.16
C ARG A 36 -4.16 3.53 12.08
N ALA A 37 -5.01 3.47 11.04
CA ALA A 37 -4.78 2.60 9.90
C ALA A 37 -3.44 2.92 9.22
N ILE A 38 -3.18 4.22 8.96
CA ILE A 38 -1.91 4.68 8.37
C ILE A 38 -0.72 4.28 9.25
N GLU A 39 -0.79 4.52 10.56
CA GLU A 39 0.32 4.18 11.48
C GLU A 39 0.63 2.67 11.44
N CYS A 40 -0.40 1.83 11.44
CA CYS A 40 -0.29 0.38 11.37
C CYS A 40 0.32 -0.10 10.03
N PHE A 41 -0.12 0.44 8.91
CA PHE A 41 0.45 0.09 7.61
C PHE A 41 1.89 0.57 7.46
N LEU A 42 2.24 1.75 7.99
CA LEU A 42 3.63 2.23 8.01
C LEU A 42 4.56 1.30 8.82
N LYS A 43 4.12 0.81 9.98
CA LYS A 43 4.87 -0.19 10.75
C LYS A 43 5.00 -1.52 10.00
N THR A 44 3.97 -1.88 9.24
CA THR A 44 3.98 -3.09 8.41
C THR A 44 5.07 -3.00 7.34
N ILE A 45 5.12 -1.90 6.58
CA ILE A 45 6.11 -1.73 5.50
C ILE A 45 7.54 -1.54 6.03
N GLU A 46 7.71 -0.99 7.24
CA GLU A 46 9.02 -0.89 7.90
C GLU A 46 9.58 -2.30 8.22
N LEU A 47 8.71 -3.21 8.65
CA LEU A 47 9.07 -4.58 9.03
C LEU A 47 9.09 -5.54 7.84
N ASN A 48 8.24 -5.32 6.85
CA ASN A 48 8.12 -6.09 5.62
C ASN A 48 7.97 -5.14 4.41
N PRO A 49 9.08 -4.71 3.79
CA PRO A 49 9.06 -3.78 2.66
C PRO A 49 8.51 -4.37 1.35
N ASP A 50 8.24 -5.69 1.32
CA ASP A 50 7.66 -6.39 0.17
C ASP A 50 6.17 -6.75 0.43
N HIS A 51 5.53 -6.13 1.42
CA HIS A 51 4.12 -6.39 1.74
C HIS A 51 3.19 -5.63 0.79
N PHE A 52 2.71 -6.31 -0.26
CA PHE A 52 1.81 -5.72 -1.25
C PHE A 52 0.57 -5.06 -0.63
N ASP A 53 -0.21 -5.80 0.17
CA ASP A 53 -1.50 -5.32 0.65
C ASP A 53 -1.37 -4.12 1.59
N ALA A 54 -0.25 -4.01 2.32
CA ALA A 54 0.03 -2.87 3.19
C ALA A 54 0.23 -1.58 2.39
N PHE A 55 0.98 -1.64 1.28
CA PHE A 55 1.11 -0.50 0.38
C PHE A 55 -0.21 -0.17 -0.32
N TYR A 56 -0.93 -1.18 -0.79
CA TYR A 56 -2.22 -0.99 -1.47
C TYR A 56 -3.26 -0.31 -0.55
N ASN A 57 -3.44 -0.84 0.67
CA ASN A 57 -4.40 -0.31 1.64
C ASN A 57 -3.95 1.05 2.21
N LEU A 58 -2.65 1.27 2.40
CA LEU A 58 -2.14 2.60 2.77
C LEU A 58 -2.49 3.64 1.69
N GLY A 59 -2.32 3.28 0.41
CA GLY A 59 -2.74 4.14 -0.71
C GLY A 59 -4.23 4.47 -0.66
N ASN A 60 -5.08 3.46 -0.47
CA ASN A 60 -6.53 3.63 -0.38
C ASN A 60 -6.93 4.56 0.78
N VAL A 61 -6.34 4.37 1.97
CA VAL A 61 -6.64 5.20 3.15
C VAL A 61 -6.14 6.64 2.97
N LEU A 62 -4.97 6.84 2.36
CA LEU A 62 -4.44 8.18 2.08
C LEU A 62 -5.30 8.92 1.04
N TYR A 63 -5.78 8.21 0.03
CA TYR A 63 -6.65 8.76 -1.00
C TYR A 63 -8.01 9.14 -0.43
N MET A 64 -8.73 8.18 0.17
CA MET A 64 -10.11 8.38 0.63
C MET A 64 -10.20 9.17 1.93
N GLY A 65 -9.32 8.88 2.90
CA GLY A 65 -9.41 9.41 4.26
C GLY A 65 -8.68 10.75 4.47
N LYS A 66 -7.67 11.05 3.64
CA LYS A 66 -6.84 12.26 3.80
C LYS A 66 -6.77 13.15 2.56
N GLY A 67 -7.31 12.71 1.42
CA GLY A 67 -7.19 13.43 0.15
C GLY A 67 -5.72 13.67 -0.23
N ASN A 68 -4.82 12.74 0.11
CA ASN A 68 -3.40 12.84 -0.22
C ASN A 68 -3.07 11.94 -1.41
N TRP A 69 -3.50 12.40 -2.58
CA TRP A 69 -3.40 11.74 -3.89
C TRP A 69 -1.95 11.41 -4.26
N GLU A 70 -1.01 12.31 -3.96
CA GLU A 70 0.43 12.14 -4.27
C GLU A 70 1.02 10.95 -3.50
N LYS A 71 0.83 10.90 -2.18
CA LYS A 71 1.31 9.77 -1.38
C LYS A 71 0.57 8.48 -1.70
N ALA A 72 -0.72 8.54 -2.03
CA ALA A 72 -1.47 7.38 -2.47
C ALA A 72 -0.89 6.79 -3.76
N PHE A 73 -0.60 7.64 -4.74
CA PHE A 73 0.06 7.25 -6.00
C PHE A 73 1.43 6.60 -5.75
N GLU A 74 2.25 7.16 -4.86
CA GLU A 74 3.54 6.56 -4.49
C GLU A 74 3.38 5.17 -3.86
N CYS A 75 2.39 5.00 -2.98
CA CYS A 75 2.09 3.74 -2.32
C CYS A 75 1.63 2.68 -3.32
N TRP A 76 0.67 3.01 -4.19
CA TRP A 76 0.25 2.08 -5.25
C TRP A 76 1.38 1.77 -6.24
N GLY A 77 2.23 2.75 -6.56
CA GLY A 77 3.44 2.50 -7.36
C GLY A 77 4.45 1.56 -6.68
N ARG A 78 4.54 1.57 -5.34
CA ARG A 78 5.30 0.54 -4.58
C ARG A 78 4.60 -0.81 -4.66
N ALA A 79 3.29 -0.87 -4.49
CA ALA A 79 2.51 -2.11 -4.60
C ALA A 79 2.67 -2.76 -5.99
N LEU A 80 2.57 -1.99 -7.07
CA LEU A 80 2.79 -2.49 -8.44
C LEU A 80 4.22 -2.95 -8.73
N ARG A 81 5.23 -2.49 -7.99
CA ARG A 81 6.58 -3.08 -8.09
C ARG A 81 6.64 -4.48 -7.48
N ILE A 82 5.76 -4.79 -6.53
CA ILE A 82 5.67 -6.10 -5.85
C ILE A 82 4.78 -7.05 -6.68
N LYS A 83 3.61 -6.58 -7.13
CA LYS A 83 2.69 -7.30 -8.01
C LYS A 83 2.38 -6.45 -9.25
N PRO A 84 3.15 -6.58 -10.35
CA PRO A 84 3.02 -5.72 -11.53
C PRO A 84 1.78 -5.93 -12.39
N ASP A 85 1.01 -6.98 -12.11
CA ASP A 85 -0.20 -7.43 -12.79
C ASP A 85 -1.47 -7.25 -11.95
N ASP A 86 -1.36 -6.62 -10.78
CA ASP A 86 -2.52 -6.34 -9.94
C ASP A 86 -3.42 -5.27 -10.58
N ILE A 87 -4.57 -5.72 -11.10
CA ILE A 87 -5.49 -4.90 -11.90
C ILE A 87 -6.10 -3.78 -11.06
N ASP A 88 -6.51 -4.06 -9.83
CA ASP A 88 -7.12 -3.06 -8.95
C ASP A 88 -6.14 -1.92 -8.63
N CYS A 89 -4.88 -2.27 -8.35
CA CYS A 89 -3.84 -1.29 -8.13
C CYS A 89 -3.50 -0.49 -9.39
N MET A 90 -3.43 -1.15 -10.56
CA MET A 90 -3.26 -0.46 -11.84
C MET A 90 -4.41 0.52 -12.12
N TYR A 91 -5.64 0.13 -11.79
CA TYR A 91 -6.82 0.95 -11.97
C TYR A 91 -6.79 2.20 -11.07
N ASN A 92 -6.39 2.06 -9.80
CA ASN A 92 -6.24 3.20 -8.88
C ASN A 92 -5.16 4.18 -9.35
N VAL A 93 -4.03 3.67 -9.86
CA VAL A 93 -2.96 4.49 -10.45
C VAL A 93 -3.44 5.23 -11.70
N ALA A 94 -4.12 4.53 -12.61
CA ALA A 94 -4.66 5.12 -13.84
C ALA A 94 -5.69 6.23 -13.54
N ASN A 95 -6.59 6.01 -12.59
CA ASN A 95 -7.55 7.02 -12.15
C ASN A 95 -6.84 8.25 -11.57
N THR A 96 -5.84 8.05 -10.73
CA THR A 96 -5.10 9.16 -10.13
C THR A 96 -4.35 9.96 -11.19
N LEU A 97 -3.75 9.30 -12.18
CA LEU A 97 -3.10 9.96 -13.32
C LEU A 97 -4.10 10.78 -14.14
N ARG A 98 -5.30 10.25 -14.37
CA ARG A 98 -6.39 10.98 -15.05
C ARG A 98 -6.79 12.23 -14.28
N GLU A 99 -6.98 12.14 -12.97
CA GLU A 99 -7.31 13.31 -12.12
C GLU A 99 -6.18 14.35 -12.09
N LEU A 100 -4.93 13.91 -12.19
CA LEU A 100 -3.76 14.80 -12.31
C LEU A 100 -3.55 15.36 -13.74
N GLY A 101 -4.43 15.03 -14.70
CA GLY A 101 -4.34 15.46 -16.10
C GLY A 101 -3.30 14.72 -16.94
N ALA A 102 -2.64 13.70 -16.39
CA ALA A 102 -1.65 12.86 -17.09
C ALA A 102 -2.35 11.75 -17.90
N ASN A 103 -3.24 12.15 -18.82
CA ASN A 103 -4.13 11.25 -19.55
C ASN A 103 -3.40 10.19 -20.38
N ASP A 104 -2.29 10.54 -21.03
CA ASP A 104 -1.51 9.58 -21.84
C ASP A 104 -1.01 8.40 -20.99
N LYS A 105 -0.48 8.69 -19.80
CA LYS A 105 -0.03 7.66 -18.86
C LYS A 105 -1.19 6.85 -18.28
N ALA A 106 -2.34 7.48 -18.04
CA ALA A 106 -3.52 6.76 -17.60
C ALA A 106 -3.98 5.75 -18.67
N ILE A 107 -3.98 6.14 -19.94
CA ILE A 107 -4.33 5.27 -21.08
C ILE A 107 -3.37 4.07 -21.18
N GLU A 108 -2.07 4.25 -20.94
CA GLU A 108 -1.11 3.14 -20.92
C GLU A 108 -1.50 2.07 -19.88
N PHE A 109 -1.86 2.50 -18.66
CA PHE A 109 -2.32 1.58 -17.61
C PHE A 109 -3.64 0.92 -17.96
N TYR A 110 -4.64 1.67 -18.45
CA TYR A 110 -5.92 1.08 -18.86
C TYR A 110 -5.76 0.07 -19.99
N THR A 111 -4.92 0.37 -20.98
CA THR A 111 -4.62 -0.54 -22.08
C THR A 111 -4.01 -1.83 -21.55
N LYS A 112 -3.07 -1.74 -20.59
CA LYS A 112 -2.47 -2.92 -19.97
C LYS A 112 -3.48 -3.72 -19.12
N ILE A 113 -4.48 -3.09 -18.50
CA ILE A 113 -5.57 -3.81 -17.82
C ILE A 113 -6.38 -4.65 -18.83
N VAL A 114 -6.78 -4.03 -19.94
CA VAL A 114 -7.57 -4.69 -20.99
C VAL A 114 -6.80 -5.88 -21.60
N THR A 115 -5.47 -5.80 -21.72
CA THR A 115 -4.69 -6.93 -22.23
C THR A 115 -4.52 -8.07 -21.22
N LEU A 116 -4.63 -7.81 -19.93
CA LEU A 116 -4.53 -8.83 -18.87
C LEU A 116 -5.86 -9.58 -18.65
N VAL A 117 -6.98 -8.91 -18.91
CA VAL A 117 -8.33 -9.51 -18.86
C VAL A 117 -8.96 -9.45 -20.25
N PRO A 118 -8.50 -10.28 -21.19
CA PRO A 118 -9.22 -10.47 -22.45
C PRO A 118 -10.57 -11.13 -22.17
N ASP A 119 -11.63 -10.67 -22.85
CA ASP A 119 -13.01 -11.17 -22.77
C ASP A 119 -13.13 -12.72 -22.79
#